data_AF-A0A534W479-F1
#
_entry.id   AF-A0A534W479-F1
#
_cell.length_a   1.000
_cell.length_b   1.000
_cell.length_c   1.000
_cell.angle_alpha   90.00
_cell.angle_beta   90.00
_cell.angle_gamma   90.00
#
_symmetry.space_group_name_H-M   'P 1'
#
loop_
_entity.id
_entity.type
_entity.pdbx_description
1 polymer ?
#
loop_
_entity_poly.entity_id
_entity_poly.type
_entity_poly.pdbx_seq_one_letter_code
_entity_poly.pdbx_strand_id
1 'polypeptide(L)'
;MSLREFHGYRASVRWRLVSGGVEVEESGVERSRGTPVTATRVWDAYAADINRVARECRVPCHLVVATICTESAGNADAVRREPGYVSDEKTPGRISAGLMQTLISTARETLSMSLGRDFLLDPGGSILAGTSYIAKQAPITGLDPPLVAAAYNAGRLTPNDGVENRWKLLQYPIGTGKHVDRFVRFFNDAVAVLSTHATAPAVGLDALLGEGPAPAPPTPIATTPARDSISIEFAPTARGEVVSAYSRQVLEDVLRLSSLRRALVTSTSRTPEEQARAMYNNLESEGVASQRDLYRHGGGKYVIDVYERSKADGKTRAAIVADMTEKIREVGPTRVSRHASDPKELNVFDVAPSSIADHVTFEKRAKGDRRISLFLTPPLDPAYHLEIPQPTA
;
A
#
# COMPACT_ATOMS: atom_id res chain seq x y z
N MET A 1 17.17 15.19 24.08
CA MET A 1 17.53 14.41 25.27
C MET A 1 17.82 12.99 24.84
N SER A 2 18.81 12.33 25.42
CA SER A 2 19.05 10.92 25.16
C SER A 2 17.95 10.10 25.80
N LEU A 3 17.32 9.19 25.05
CA LEU A 3 16.30 8.28 25.62
C LEU A 3 16.91 7.31 26.64
N ARG A 4 18.25 7.18 26.69
CA ARG A 4 18.98 6.25 27.58
C ARG A 4 19.14 6.76 29.01
N GLU A 5 18.94 8.04 29.24
CA GLU A 5 19.00 8.63 30.58
C GLU A 5 17.60 8.69 31.16
N PHE A 6 17.46 8.60 32.49
CA PHE A 6 16.15 8.76 33.11
C PHE A 6 15.62 10.17 32.82
N HIS A 7 14.47 10.24 32.15
CA HIS A 7 13.74 11.45 31.81
C HIS A 7 12.26 11.25 32.13
N GLY A 8 11.48 12.30 32.02
CA GLY A 8 10.04 12.23 32.29
C GLY A 8 9.30 13.42 31.73
N TYR A 9 7.98 13.39 31.85
CA TYR A 9 7.10 14.49 31.49
C TYR A 9 6.63 15.22 32.75
N ARG A 10 7.24 16.38 33.03
CA ARG A 10 6.94 17.19 34.23
C ARG A 10 7.13 16.38 35.52
N ALA A 11 6.11 16.31 36.37
CA ALA A 11 6.10 15.57 37.63
C ALA A 11 5.66 14.09 37.47
N SER A 12 5.84 13.52 36.27
CA SER A 12 5.60 12.10 36.05
C SER A 12 6.63 11.22 36.74
N VAL A 13 6.35 9.92 36.79
CA VAL A 13 7.43 8.93 36.92
C VAL A 13 8.48 9.15 35.84
N ARG A 14 9.72 8.78 36.15
CA ARG A 14 10.83 8.85 35.18
C ARG A 14 11.03 7.50 34.52
N TRP A 15 11.50 7.50 33.29
CA TRP A 15 11.81 6.30 32.53
C TRP A 15 13.04 6.52 31.66
N ARG A 16 13.60 5.43 31.16
CA ARG A 16 14.63 5.42 30.13
C ARG A 16 14.42 4.23 29.20
N LEU A 17 15.07 4.27 28.05
CA LEU A 17 15.14 3.19 27.10
C LEU A 17 16.44 2.41 27.32
N VAL A 18 16.30 1.11 27.55
CA VAL A 18 17.38 0.12 27.64
C VAL A 18 17.19 -0.97 26.58
N SER A 19 18.15 -1.88 26.44
CA SER A 19 18.05 -3.00 25.48
C SER A 19 16.84 -3.91 25.73
N GLY A 20 16.39 -4.02 26.98
CA GLY A 20 15.18 -4.75 27.37
C GLY A 20 13.86 -4.01 27.17
N GLY A 21 13.89 -2.75 26.72
CA GLY A 21 12.71 -1.90 26.51
C GLY A 21 12.69 -0.65 27.39
N VAL A 22 11.50 -0.14 27.70
CA VAL A 22 11.30 0.97 28.63
C VAL A 22 11.46 0.47 30.07
N GLU A 23 12.44 1.03 30.76
CA GLU A 23 12.65 0.88 32.19
C GLU A 23 12.09 2.10 32.91
N VAL A 24 11.14 1.87 33.83
CA VAL A 24 10.59 2.92 34.69
C VAL A 24 11.38 2.95 35.99
N GLU A 25 11.70 4.15 36.48
CA GLU A 25 12.42 4.35 37.74
C GLU A 25 11.65 3.64 38.87
N GLU A 26 12.37 2.90 39.71
CA GLU A 26 11.85 2.06 40.82
C GLU A 26 11.11 0.78 40.43
N SER A 27 10.39 0.72 39.29
CA SER A 27 9.63 -0.48 38.89
C SER A 27 10.30 -1.34 37.81
N GLY A 28 11.37 -0.85 37.19
CA GLY A 28 12.15 -1.60 36.21
C GLY A 28 11.45 -1.77 34.86
N VAL A 29 11.80 -2.83 34.12
CA VAL A 29 11.18 -3.17 32.82
C VAL A 29 9.89 -3.95 33.06
N GLU A 30 8.76 -3.29 32.87
CA GLU A 30 7.43 -3.86 33.09
C GLU A 30 6.93 -4.64 31.86
N ARG A 31 6.59 -5.92 32.00
CA ARG A 31 6.10 -6.79 30.91
C ARG A 31 4.79 -7.49 31.27
N SER A 32 4.14 -8.12 30.28
CA SER A 32 3.07 -9.09 30.59
C SER A 32 3.65 -10.29 31.34
N ARG A 33 2.80 -10.95 32.15
CA ARG A 33 3.21 -12.16 32.88
C ARG A 33 3.27 -13.34 31.91
N GLY A 34 4.36 -14.10 31.93
CA GLY A 34 4.54 -15.29 31.10
C GLY A 34 4.98 -14.95 29.67
N THR A 35 4.69 -15.87 28.74
CA THR A 35 5.04 -15.71 27.32
C THR A 35 4.23 -14.57 26.69
N PRO A 36 4.84 -13.67 25.90
CA PRO A 36 4.18 -12.50 25.30
C PRO A 36 3.30 -12.86 24.08
N VAL A 37 2.27 -13.68 24.29
CA VAL A 37 1.47 -14.32 23.21
C VAL A 37 0.87 -13.30 22.23
N THR A 38 0.42 -12.14 22.71
CA THR A 38 -0.21 -11.13 21.85
C THR A 38 0.81 -10.49 20.89
N ALA A 39 1.97 -10.10 21.39
CA ALA A 39 3.02 -9.50 20.56
C ALA A 39 3.59 -10.52 19.57
N THR A 40 3.77 -11.78 19.99
CA THR A 40 4.16 -12.88 19.10
C THR A 40 3.17 -13.05 17.96
N ARG A 41 1.86 -13.20 18.26
CA ARG A 41 0.83 -13.36 17.23
C ARG A 41 0.78 -12.18 16.25
N VAL A 42 0.90 -10.95 16.75
CA VAL A 42 0.92 -9.75 15.89
C VAL A 42 2.14 -9.77 14.96
N TRP A 43 3.31 -10.12 15.48
CA TRP A 43 4.52 -10.21 14.67
C TRP A 43 4.42 -11.32 13.63
N ASP A 44 4.03 -12.54 14.04
CA ASP A 44 3.90 -13.69 13.14
C ASP A 44 2.94 -13.41 11.97
N ALA A 45 1.81 -12.77 12.26
CA ALA A 45 0.78 -12.49 11.26
C ALA A 45 1.12 -11.31 10.35
N TYR A 46 1.83 -10.29 10.85
CA TYR A 46 1.91 -8.99 10.18
C TYR A 46 3.34 -8.44 10.02
N ALA A 47 4.39 -9.20 10.35
CA ALA A 47 5.78 -8.73 10.27
C ALA A 47 6.14 -8.18 8.88
N ALA A 48 5.59 -8.74 7.80
CA ALA A 48 5.83 -8.24 6.44
C ALA A 48 5.32 -6.81 6.24
N ASP A 49 4.05 -6.54 6.58
CA ASP A 49 3.45 -5.21 6.48
C ASP A 49 4.06 -4.22 7.48
N ILE A 50 4.29 -4.67 8.72
CA ILE A 50 4.94 -3.86 9.74
C ILE A 50 6.33 -3.44 9.27
N ASN A 51 7.16 -4.38 8.78
CA ASN A 51 8.51 -4.07 8.31
C ASN A 51 8.52 -3.14 7.10
N ARG A 52 7.58 -3.32 6.16
CA ARG A 52 7.45 -2.46 5.00
C ARG A 52 7.14 -1.01 5.42
N VAL A 53 6.06 -0.82 6.18
CA VAL A 53 5.60 0.51 6.58
C VAL A 53 6.56 1.17 7.59
N ALA A 54 7.11 0.41 8.54
CA ALA A 54 8.11 0.89 9.48
C ALA A 54 9.31 1.51 8.76
N ARG A 55 9.78 0.86 7.68
CA ARG A 55 10.88 1.38 6.84
C ARG A 55 10.50 2.66 6.12
N GLU A 56 9.31 2.70 5.51
CA GLU A 56 8.79 3.87 4.80
C GLU A 56 8.65 5.08 5.74
N CYS A 57 8.12 4.86 6.94
CA CYS A 57 7.85 5.90 7.93
C CYS A 57 9.03 6.20 8.86
N ARG A 58 10.10 5.40 8.81
CA ARG A 58 11.23 5.41 9.77
C ARG A 58 10.78 5.31 11.23
N VAL A 59 9.77 4.48 11.48
CA VAL A 59 9.25 4.21 12.82
C VAL A 59 9.69 2.81 13.26
N PRO A 60 10.30 2.64 14.45
CA PRO A 60 10.67 1.34 14.99
C PRO A 60 9.52 0.34 15.01
N CYS A 61 9.76 -0.89 14.55
CA CYS A 61 8.75 -1.95 14.51
C CYS A 61 8.13 -2.23 15.90
N HIS A 62 8.93 -2.05 16.96
CA HIS A 62 8.51 -2.18 18.36
C HIS A 62 7.34 -1.25 18.72
N LEU A 63 7.36 0.00 18.26
CA LEU A 63 6.27 0.96 18.49
C LEU A 63 5.01 0.54 17.72
N VAL A 64 5.15 0.03 16.51
CA VAL A 64 4.02 -0.43 15.68
C VAL A 64 3.35 -1.64 16.33
N VAL A 65 4.12 -2.66 16.73
CA VAL A 65 3.60 -3.85 17.42
C VAL A 65 2.91 -3.47 18.73
N ALA A 66 3.54 -2.62 19.55
CA ALA A 66 2.96 -2.16 20.81
C ALA A 66 1.63 -1.43 20.61
N THR A 67 1.54 -0.59 19.57
CA THR A 67 0.31 0.11 19.20
C THR A 67 -0.79 -0.87 18.82
N ILE A 68 -0.52 -1.82 17.90
CA ILE A 68 -1.50 -2.83 17.49
C ILE A 68 -2.00 -3.65 18.69
N CYS A 69 -1.09 -4.08 19.56
CA CYS A 69 -1.44 -4.85 20.75
C CYS A 69 -2.34 -4.04 21.71
N THR A 70 -2.03 -2.76 21.89
CA THR A 70 -2.76 -1.86 22.80
C THR A 70 -4.15 -1.55 22.28
N GLU A 71 -4.28 -1.30 20.99
CA GLU A 71 -5.49 -0.78 20.35
C GLU A 71 -6.50 -1.89 19.99
N SER A 72 -6.02 -3.03 19.49
CA SER A 72 -6.90 -4.11 19.00
C SER A 72 -6.54 -5.51 19.48
N ALA A 73 -5.43 -5.67 20.21
CA ALA A 73 -4.83 -6.97 20.50
C ALA A 73 -4.52 -7.81 19.23
N GLY A 74 -4.33 -7.15 18.09
CA GLY A 74 -4.10 -7.80 16.79
C GLY A 74 -5.38 -8.20 16.04
N ASN A 75 -6.54 -7.69 16.43
CA ASN A 75 -7.79 -7.93 15.72
C ASN A 75 -7.95 -6.95 14.55
N ALA A 76 -7.76 -7.43 13.31
CA ALA A 76 -7.92 -6.62 12.10
C ALA A 76 -9.37 -6.17 11.85
N ASP A 77 -10.35 -6.90 12.38
CA ASP A 77 -11.78 -6.58 12.21
C ASP A 77 -12.33 -5.67 13.32
N ALA A 78 -11.48 -5.19 14.23
CA ALA A 78 -11.90 -4.35 15.33
C ALA A 78 -12.51 -3.04 14.81
N VAL A 79 -13.72 -2.71 15.27
CA VAL A 79 -14.40 -1.45 14.95
C VAL A 79 -14.97 -0.86 16.24
N ARG A 80 -14.72 0.43 16.45
CA ARG A 80 -15.28 1.17 17.58
C ARG A 80 -15.95 2.44 17.10
N ARG A 81 -17.18 2.65 17.58
CA ARG A 81 -18.00 3.84 17.33
C ARG A 81 -18.01 4.68 18.59
N GLU A 82 -17.70 5.96 18.44
CA GLU A 82 -17.80 6.93 19.52
C GLU A 82 -19.24 7.47 19.64
N PRO A 83 -19.62 7.99 20.82
CA PRO A 83 -20.90 8.68 20.99
C PRO A 83 -21.12 9.73 19.91
N GLY A 84 -22.31 9.71 19.29
CA GLY A 84 -22.68 10.61 18.19
C GLY A 84 -22.29 10.14 16.79
N TYR A 85 -21.81 8.90 16.62
CA TYR A 85 -21.61 8.31 15.29
C TYR A 85 -22.94 8.17 14.51
N VAL A 86 -22.94 8.57 13.24
CA VAL A 86 -24.09 8.46 12.32
C VAL A 86 -23.74 7.58 11.11
N SER A 87 -22.69 7.94 10.35
CA SER A 87 -22.14 7.16 9.24
C SER A 87 -20.65 7.49 9.04
N ASP A 88 -19.94 6.70 8.23
CA ASP A 88 -18.53 6.96 7.93
C ASP A 88 -18.33 8.29 7.18
N GLU A 89 -19.26 8.65 6.32
CA GLU A 89 -19.23 9.88 5.52
C GLU A 89 -19.55 11.10 6.37
N LYS A 90 -20.59 11.00 7.21
CA LYS A 90 -21.07 12.12 8.02
C LYS A 90 -20.23 12.35 9.27
N THR A 91 -19.69 11.28 9.84
CA THR A 91 -18.97 11.33 11.13
C THR A 91 -17.66 10.52 11.09
N PRO A 92 -16.74 10.79 10.14
CA PRO A 92 -15.48 10.04 10.01
C PRO A 92 -14.56 10.15 11.25
N GLY A 93 -14.74 11.18 12.07
CA GLY A 93 -14.02 11.34 13.34
C GLY A 93 -14.67 10.68 14.56
N ARG A 94 -15.71 9.88 14.35
CA ARG A 94 -16.43 9.14 15.41
C ARG A 94 -16.35 7.63 15.22
N ILE A 95 -15.46 7.15 14.35
CA ILE A 95 -15.26 5.72 14.12
C ILE A 95 -13.79 5.41 13.90
N SER A 96 -13.28 4.45 14.67
CA SER A 96 -11.99 3.82 14.47
C SER A 96 -12.14 2.38 14.00
N ALA A 97 -11.19 1.90 13.21
CA ALA A 97 -11.20 0.54 12.69
C ALA A 97 -9.78 -0.02 12.55
N GLY A 98 -9.69 -1.34 12.46
CA GLY A 98 -8.45 -2.04 12.12
C GLY A 98 -7.54 -2.37 13.28
N LEU A 99 -6.38 -2.93 12.92
CA LEU A 99 -5.30 -3.31 13.82
C LEU A 99 -4.85 -2.16 14.73
N MET A 100 -4.78 -0.94 14.20
CA MET A 100 -4.28 0.23 14.93
C MET A 100 -5.40 1.16 15.44
N GLN A 101 -6.68 0.79 15.27
CA GLN A 101 -7.85 1.61 15.67
C GLN A 101 -7.72 3.10 15.30
N THR A 102 -7.23 3.39 14.10
CA THR A 102 -7.14 4.78 13.63
C THR A 102 -8.52 5.29 13.24
N LEU A 103 -8.86 6.55 13.58
CA LEU A 103 -10.11 7.18 13.10
C LEU A 103 -10.08 7.38 11.58
N ILE A 104 -11.22 7.25 10.90
CA ILE A 104 -11.29 7.52 9.45
C ILE A 104 -10.81 8.96 9.15
N SER A 105 -11.22 9.95 9.93
CA SER A 105 -10.76 11.34 9.75
C SER A 105 -9.25 11.47 9.91
N THR A 106 -8.67 10.83 10.93
CA THR A 106 -7.22 10.87 11.20
C THR A 106 -6.44 10.21 10.08
N ALA A 107 -6.90 9.07 9.58
CA ALA A 107 -6.26 8.38 8.46
C ALA A 107 -6.31 9.22 7.18
N ARG A 108 -7.46 9.83 6.86
CA ARG A 108 -7.60 10.74 5.70
C ARG A 108 -6.65 11.92 5.80
N GLU A 109 -6.58 12.57 6.96
CA GLU A 109 -5.71 13.72 7.19
C GLU A 109 -4.23 13.32 7.11
N THR A 110 -3.86 12.21 7.75
CA THR A 110 -2.46 11.76 7.83
C THR A 110 -1.93 11.32 6.47
N LEU A 111 -2.73 10.59 5.70
CA LEU A 111 -2.32 10.05 4.40
C LEU A 111 -2.66 10.98 3.23
N SER A 112 -3.40 12.06 3.47
CA SER A 112 -3.94 12.94 2.41
C SER A 112 -4.66 12.15 1.32
N MET A 113 -5.55 11.25 1.75
CA MET A 113 -6.30 10.32 0.90
C MET A 113 -7.79 10.34 1.24
N SER A 114 -8.65 10.18 0.22
CA SER A 114 -10.06 9.86 0.45
C SER A 114 -10.20 8.35 0.61
N LEU A 115 -10.36 7.90 1.85
CA LEU A 115 -10.47 6.47 2.20
C LEU A 115 -11.67 6.23 3.12
N GLY A 116 -12.18 4.99 3.09
CA GLY A 116 -13.27 4.52 3.94
C GLY A 116 -12.77 3.51 4.98
N ARG A 117 -13.70 2.97 5.78
CA ARG A 117 -13.39 1.98 6.81
C ARG A 117 -12.73 0.73 6.26
N ASP A 118 -13.10 0.28 5.07
CA ASP A 118 -12.55 -0.93 4.45
C ASP A 118 -11.03 -0.86 4.25
N PHE A 119 -10.49 0.34 4.05
CA PHE A 119 -9.04 0.56 4.01
C PHE A 119 -8.39 0.29 5.37
N LEU A 120 -9.07 0.67 6.45
CA LEU A 120 -8.59 0.46 7.81
C LEU A 120 -8.82 -0.98 8.30
N LEU A 121 -9.76 -1.72 7.72
CA LEU A 121 -9.95 -3.15 7.99
C LEU A 121 -8.93 -4.01 7.24
N ASP A 122 -8.33 -3.51 6.16
CA ASP A 122 -7.17 -4.14 5.52
C ASP A 122 -5.93 -4.01 6.43
N PRO A 123 -5.26 -5.11 6.83
CA PRO A 123 -4.10 -5.04 7.73
C PRO A 123 -3.02 -4.06 7.28
N GLY A 124 -2.62 -4.11 6.00
CA GLY A 124 -1.63 -3.21 5.42
C GLY A 124 -2.06 -1.74 5.44
N GLY A 125 -3.34 -1.47 5.12
CA GLY A 125 -3.92 -0.13 5.19
C GLY A 125 -4.02 0.41 6.63
N SER A 126 -4.42 -0.43 7.59
CA SER A 126 -4.43 -0.08 9.01
C SER A 126 -3.04 0.27 9.52
N ILE A 127 -2.05 -0.56 9.18
CA ILE A 127 -0.66 -0.38 9.61
C ILE A 127 -0.08 0.89 8.99
N LEU A 128 -0.36 1.15 7.71
CA LEU A 128 0.05 2.38 7.04
C LEU A 128 -0.53 3.61 7.73
N ALA A 129 -1.85 3.66 7.93
CA ALA A 129 -2.51 4.81 8.55
C ALA A 129 -1.98 5.10 9.96
N GLY A 130 -1.91 4.08 10.81
CA GLY A 130 -1.47 4.26 12.20
C GLY A 130 0.03 4.56 12.31
N THR A 131 0.88 3.89 11.53
CA THR A 131 2.33 4.13 11.58
C THR A 131 2.70 5.51 11.02
N SER A 132 2.05 5.95 9.93
CA SER A 132 2.21 7.32 9.43
C SER A 132 1.74 8.36 10.44
N TYR A 133 0.74 8.04 11.27
CA TYR A 133 0.30 8.95 12.33
C TYR A 133 1.33 9.08 13.45
N ILE A 134 1.96 7.96 13.86
CA ILE A 134 3.12 7.98 14.78
C ILE A 134 4.25 8.84 14.20
N ALA A 135 4.59 8.65 12.92
CA ALA A 135 5.63 9.42 12.25
C ALA A 135 5.32 10.92 12.20
N LYS A 136 4.06 11.29 11.92
CA LYS A 136 3.60 12.69 11.96
C LYS A 136 3.76 13.31 13.35
N GLN A 137 3.64 12.52 14.41
CA GLN A 137 3.81 12.96 15.80
C GLN A 137 5.27 12.85 16.30
N ALA A 138 6.19 12.30 15.50
CA ALA A 138 7.60 12.17 15.87
C ALA A 138 8.25 13.50 16.31
N PRO A 139 7.98 14.67 15.70
CA PRO A 139 8.58 15.94 16.13
C PRO A 139 8.25 16.34 17.57
N ILE A 140 7.10 15.94 18.11
CA ILE A 140 6.69 16.27 19.48
C ILE A 140 6.94 15.14 20.47
N THR A 141 7.00 13.89 20.00
CA THR A 141 7.20 12.70 20.85
C THR A 141 8.66 12.25 20.90
N GLY A 142 9.48 12.63 19.92
CA GLY A 142 10.84 12.08 19.75
C GLY A 142 10.86 10.56 19.54
N LEU A 143 9.71 9.94 19.20
CA LEU A 143 9.49 8.49 19.21
C LEU A 143 9.75 7.82 20.58
N ASP A 144 9.69 8.61 21.66
CA ASP A 144 9.76 8.12 23.04
C ASP A 144 8.49 7.29 23.38
N PRO A 145 8.60 6.00 23.74
CA PRO A 145 7.43 5.11 23.77
C PRO A 145 6.25 5.59 24.65
N PRO A 146 6.45 6.07 25.91
CA PRO A 146 5.34 6.61 26.70
C PRO A 146 4.71 7.89 26.11
N LEU A 147 5.51 8.74 25.46
CA LEU A 147 5.00 9.94 24.78
C LEU A 147 4.23 9.57 23.51
N VAL A 148 4.72 8.60 22.73
CA VAL A 148 4.01 8.05 21.57
C VAL A 148 2.67 7.48 21.99
N ALA A 149 2.63 6.67 23.05
CA ALA A 149 1.40 6.08 23.57
C ALA A 149 0.34 7.15 23.90
N ALA A 150 0.72 8.18 24.68
CA ALA A 150 -0.18 9.25 25.06
C ALA A 150 -0.63 10.10 23.85
N ALA A 151 0.30 10.49 22.98
CA ALA A 151 0.00 11.28 21.80
C ALA A 151 -0.90 10.53 20.80
N TYR A 152 -0.69 9.23 20.62
CA TYR A 152 -1.51 8.40 19.74
C TYR A 152 -2.94 8.31 20.25
N ASN A 153 -3.10 8.10 21.56
CA ASN A 153 -4.40 7.95 22.21
C ASN A 153 -5.21 9.25 22.35
N ALA A 154 -4.55 10.36 22.68
CA ALA A 154 -5.20 11.64 22.95
C ALA A 154 -5.08 12.67 21.80
N GLY A 155 -4.33 12.32 20.75
CA GLY A 155 -4.02 13.16 19.59
C GLY A 155 -2.99 14.27 19.86
N ARG A 156 -2.51 14.42 21.10
CA ARG A 156 -1.61 15.50 21.53
C ARG A 156 -0.88 15.14 22.83
N LEU A 157 0.23 15.82 23.10
CA LEU A 157 0.87 15.83 24.41
C LEU A 157 0.32 16.99 25.23
N THR A 158 -0.41 16.68 26.29
CA THR A 158 -0.98 17.67 27.20
C THR A 158 -0.87 17.14 28.63
N PRO A 159 -0.68 17.99 29.64
CA PRO A 159 -0.61 17.55 31.03
C PRO A 159 -1.94 16.98 31.52
N ASN A 160 -1.86 16.01 32.42
CA ASN A 160 -3.01 15.50 33.16
C ASN A 160 -2.58 15.07 34.57
N ASP A 161 -2.90 15.89 35.57
CA ASP A 161 -2.43 15.69 36.95
C ASP A 161 -3.32 14.74 37.77
N GLY A 162 -4.04 13.83 37.11
CA GLY A 162 -4.84 12.81 37.79
C GLY A 162 -4.00 12.00 38.78
N VAL A 163 -4.56 11.71 39.95
CA VAL A 163 -3.84 11.00 41.02
C VAL A 163 -3.44 9.58 40.59
N GLU A 164 -4.27 8.90 39.79
CA GLU A 164 -3.99 7.58 39.22
C GLU A 164 -3.15 7.63 37.93
N ASN A 165 -2.80 8.83 37.45
CA ASN A 165 -1.99 9.02 36.26
C ASN A 165 -0.54 9.28 36.64
N ARG A 166 0.25 8.19 36.73
CA ARG A 166 1.69 8.29 37.02
C ARG A 166 2.49 8.95 35.90
N TRP A 167 1.98 8.95 34.67
CA TRP A 167 2.66 9.51 33.49
C TRP A 167 2.44 11.00 33.33
N LYS A 168 1.46 11.58 34.04
CA LYS A 168 1.06 13.01 33.96
C LYS A 168 0.80 13.51 32.54
N LEU A 169 0.52 12.58 31.63
CA LEU A 169 0.19 12.80 30.22
C LEU A 169 -1.30 12.54 30.01
N LEU A 170 -1.96 13.42 29.26
CA LEU A 170 -3.35 13.24 28.85
C LEU A 170 -3.47 11.95 28.04
N GLN A 171 -4.37 11.09 28.49
CA GLN A 171 -4.72 9.82 27.90
C GLN A 171 -6.15 9.47 28.35
N TYR A 172 -6.77 8.50 27.68
CA TYR A 172 -8.09 8.00 27.98
C TYR A 172 -8.00 6.56 28.51
N PRO A 173 -8.67 6.23 29.63
CA PRO A 173 -9.56 7.10 30.42
C PRO A 173 -8.85 8.26 31.14
N ILE A 174 -9.50 9.44 31.16
CA ILE A 174 -8.98 10.66 31.76
C ILE A 174 -8.65 10.43 33.24
N GLY A 175 -7.52 10.97 33.71
CA GLY A 175 -7.12 10.93 35.12
C GLY A 175 -6.37 9.65 35.52
N THR A 176 -6.19 8.71 34.59
CA THR A 176 -5.52 7.42 34.84
C THR A 176 -4.29 7.23 33.95
N GLY A 177 -3.35 6.38 34.38
CA GLY A 177 -2.19 5.95 33.59
C GLY A 177 -2.42 4.72 32.70
N LYS A 178 -3.67 4.21 32.65
CA LYS A 178 -3.98 2.84 32.21
C LYS A 178 -3.64 2.54 30.75
N HIS A 179 -3.75 3.51 29.86
CA HIS A 179 -3.43 3.30 28.44
C HIS A 179 -1.92 3.20 28.24
N VAL A 180 -1.16 4.17 28.75
CA VAL A 180 0.30 4.18 28.66
C VAL A 180 0.91 2.98 29.43
N ASP A 181 0.35 2.59 30.57
CA ASP A 181 0.77 1.37 31.30
C ASP A 181 0.60 0.09 30.48
N ARG A 182 -0.45 0.01 29.66
CA ARG A 182 -0.68 -1.14 28.79
C ARG A 182 0.27 -1.10 27.60
N PHE A 183 0.43 0.07 27.01
CA PHE A 183 1.34 0.27 25.88
C PHE A 183 2.78 -0.08 26.26
N VAL A 184 3.29 0.44 27.38
CA VAL A 184 4.67 0.17 27.83
C VAL A 184 4.91 -1.32 28.05
N ARG A 185 3.94 -2.03 28.63
CA ARG A 185 4.01 -3.49 28.77
C ARG A 185 4.10 -4.20 27.41
N PHE A 186 3.26 -3.81 26.45
CA PHE A 186 3.31 -4.38 25.10
C PHE A 186 4.54 -3.98 24.30
N PHE A 187 5.09 -2.79 24.54
CA PHE A 187 6.36 -2.37 23.95
C PHE A 187 7.51 -3.23 24.45
N ASN A 188 7.58 -3.47 25.76
CA ASN A 188 8.60 -4.33 26.35
C ASN A 188 8.43 -5.79 25.91
N ASP A 189 7.20 -6.25 25.73
CA ASP A 189 6.92 -7.55 25.12
C ASP A 189 7.38 -7.60 23.66
N ALA A 190 7.12 -6.56 22.86
CA ALA A 190 7.59 -6.48 21.49
C ALA A 190 9.12 -6.52 21.42
N VAL A 191 9.83 -5.82 22.30
CA VAL A 191 11.31 -5.87 22.39
C VAL A 191 11.80 -7.29 22.67
N ALA A 192 11.19 -7.97 23.64
CA ALA A 192 11.55 -9.34 23.96
C ALA A 192 11.26 -10.34 22.83
N VAL A 193 10.13 -10.19 22.12
CA VAL A 193 9.81 -11.05 20.96
C VAL A 193 10.78 -10.78 19.82
N LEU A 194 10.88 -9.53 19.36
CA LEU A 194 11.62 -9.18 18.15
C LEU A 194 13.14 -9.41 18.29
N SER A 195 13.70 -9.31 19.49
CA SER A 195 15.12 -9.60 19.74
C SER A 195 15.54 -11.06 19.53
N THR A 196 14.58 -11.99 19.55
CA THR A 196 14.84 -13.44 19.42
C THR A 196 14.11 -14.08 18.24
N HIS A 197 13.22 -13.33 17.60
CA HIS A 197 12.40 -13.84 16.51
C HIS A 197 13.23 -14.06 15.23
N ALA A 198 12.91 -15.11 14.47
CA ALA A 198 13.64 -15.44 13.22
C ALA A 198 13.53 -14.33 12.16
N THR A 199 12.36 -13.70 12.06
CA THR A 199 12.15 -12.49 11.25
C THR A 199 12.59 -11.25 12.01
N ALA A 200 13.67 -10.61 11.55
CA ALA A 200 14.21 -9.39 12.14
C ALA A 200 13.34 -8.14 11.83
N PRO A 201 13.32 -7.14 12.73
CA PRO A 201 12.68 -5.86 12.48
C PRO A 201 13.48 -5.02 11.47
N ALA A 202 12.79 -4.40 10.50
CA ALA A 202 13.39 -3.54 9.49
C ALA A 202 13.88 -2.20 10.05
N VAL A 203 13.22 -1.69 11.09
CA VAL A 203 13.68 -0.55 11.90
C VAL A 203 13.70 -1.05 13.34
N GLY A 204 14.90 -1.34 13.83
CA GLY A 204 15.14 -1.94 15.14
C GLY A 204 15.05 -0.95 16.29
N LEU A 205 15.33 -1.44 17.50
CA LEU A 205 15.35 -0.63 18.72
C LEU A 205 16.56 0.33 18.76
N ASP A 206 17.63 -0.03 18.07
CA ASP A 206 18.85 0.75 17.88
C ASP A 206 18.60 2.14 17.26
N ALA A 207 17.57 2.25 16.42
CA ALA A 207 17.11 3.52 15.85
C ALA A 207 16.63 4.53 16.93
N LEU A 208 16.10 4.04 18.06
CA LEU A 208 15.72 4.88 19.21
C LEU A 208 16.89 5.13 20.16
N LEU A 209 17.79 4.15 20.24
CA LEU A 209 18.93 4.19 21.15
C LEU A 209 20.09 5.04 20.62
N GLY A 210 20.05 5.50 19.37
CA GLY A 210 21.14 6.27 18.76
C GLY A 210 22.39 5.44 18.47
N GLU A 211 22.25 4.11 18.41
CA GLU A 211 23.35 3.16 18.14
C GLU A 211 23.31 2.56 16.73
N GLY A 212 22.37 2.99 15.89
CA GLY A 212 22.40 2.68 14.47
C GLY A 212 23.54 3.44 13.77
N PRO A 213 24.22 2.85 12.77
CA PRO A 213 25.13 3.62 11.91
C PRO A 213 24.35 4.79 11.30
N ALA A 214 25.04 5.91 11.03
CA ALA A 214 24.46 7.01 10.25
C ALA A 214 23.74 6.44 9.01
N PRO A 215 22.58 6.99 8.61
CA PRO A 215 21.86 6.47 7.46
C PRO A 215 22.80 6.48 6.28
N ALA A 216 23.15 5.29 5.78
CA ALA A 216 23.97 5.20 4.58
C ALA A 216 23.25 6.00 3.48
N PRO A 217 23.96 6.78 2.67
CA PRO A 217 23.39 7.31 1.44
C PRO A 217 22.78 6.12 0.65
N PRO A 218 21.72 6.32 -0.15
CA PRO A 218 21.09 5.24 -0.90
C PRO A 218 22.17 4.51 -1.70
N THR A 219 22.60 3.36 -1.17
CA THR A 219 23.66 2.57 -1.76
C THR A 219 22.95 1.61 -2.72
N PRO A 220 23.45 1.44 -3.96
CA PRO A 220 22.81 0.59 -4.95
C PRO A 220 22.62 -0.82 -4.40
N ILE A 221 21.42 -1.36 -4.62
CA ILE A 221 21.00 -2.68 -4.17
C ILE A 221 22.04 -3.73 -4.58
N ALA A 222 22.68 -4.38 -3.60
CA ALA A 222 23.47 -5.58 -3.79
C ALA A 222 22.74 -6.80 -3.17
N THR A 223 22.10 -7.56 -4.06
CA THR A 223 21.75 -9.00 -4.03
C THR A 223 21.59 -9.76 -2.70
N THR A 224 20.32 -9.99 -2.33
CA THR A 224 19.60 -11.26 -2.00
C THR A 224 20.12 -12.24 -0.94
N PRO A 225 19.17 -12.93 -0.26
CA PRO A 225 19.04 -14.38 -0.45
C PRO A 225 17.64 -14.78 -0.93
N ALA A 226 17.60 -15.58 -2.01
CA ALA A 226 16.45 -16.16 -2.74
C ALA A 226 15.14 -15.33 -2.77
N ARG A 227 14.94 -14.57 -3.88
CA ARG A 227 13.62 -14.12 -4.31
C ARG A 227 12.73 -15.35 -4.45
N ASP A 228 11.56 -15.35 -3.81
CA ASP A 228 10.43 -15.95 -4.50
C ASP A 228 10.17 -15.08 -5.73
N SER A 229 10.72 -15.49 -6.87
CA SER A 229 10.71 -14.70 -8.09
C SER A 229 9.28 -14.45 -8.56
N ILE A 230 8.84 -13.19 -8.50
CA ILE A 230 7.67 -12.75 -9.27
C ILE A 230 8.06 -12.83 -10.74
N SER A 231 7.27 -13.54 -11.54
CA SER A 231 7.47 -13.74 -12.97
C SER A 231 6.41 -12.96 -13.74
N ILE A 232 6.83 -11.94 -14.49
CA ILE A 232 5.97 -11.30 -15.50
C ILE A 232 6.35 -11.91 -16.85
N GLU A 233 5.49 -12.79 -17.34
CA GLU A 233 5.63 -13.45 -18.63
C GLU A 233 4.95 -12.60 -19.71
N PHE A 234 5.45 -12.68 -20.95
CA PHE A 234 4.88 -12.00 -22.09
C PHE A 234 4.45 -13.04 -23.12
N ALA A 235 3.23 -12.92 -23.64
CA ALA A 235 2.80 -13.72 -24.77
C ALA A 235 3.73 -13.45 -25.98
N PRO A 236 3.87 -14.39 -26.94
CA PRO A 236 4.72 -14.18 -28.11
C PRO A 236 4.37 -12.93 -28.95
N THR A 237 3.12 -12.48 -28.84
CA THR A 237 2.58 -11.29 -29.51
C THR A 237 2.76 -9.99 -28.70
N ALA A 238 3.19 -10.10 -27.44
CA ALA A 238 3.36 -8.98 -26.52
C ALA A 238 4.82 -8.53 -26.47
N ARG A 239 5.06 -7.25 -26.76
CA ARG A 239 6.39 -6.66 -26.76
C ARG A 239 6.79 -6.28 -25.34
N GLY A 240 7.57 -7.13 -24.68
CA GLY A 240 8.00 -6.87 -23.32
C GLY A 240 8.87 -5.61 -23.22
N GLU A 241 9.72 -5.36 -24.20
CA GLU A 241 10.69 -4.25 -24.21
C GLU A 241 10.04 -2.85 -24.18
N VAL A 242 8.77 -2.73 -24.57
CA VAL A 242 8.03 -1.45 -24.51
C VAL A 242 7.33 -1.23 -23.17
N VAL A 243 7.27 -2.23 -22.29
CA VAL A 243 6.79 -2.06 -20.91
C VAL A 243 7.97 -1.59 -20.07
N SER A 244 7.90 -0.34 -19.62
CA SER A 244 8.95 0.32 -18.88
C SER A 244 9.28 -0.41 -17.58
N ALA A 245 10.49 -0.18 -17.07
CA ALA A 245 10.88 -0.70 -15.76
C ALA A 245 9.93 -0.21 -14.65
N TYR A 246 9.43 1.02 -14.76
CA TYR A 246 8.45 1.57 -13.82
C TYR A 246 7.14 0.78 -13.84
N SER A 247 6.55 0.57 -15.01
CA SER A 247 5.30 -0.17 -15.17
C SER A 247 5.42 -1.63 -14.74
N ARG A 248 6.56 -2.27 -15.03
CA ARG A 248 6.88 -3.62 -14.53
C ARG A 248 6.91 -3.65 -13.01
N GLN A 249 7.57 -2.66 -12.38
CA GLN A 249 7.61 -2.57 -10.92
C GLN A 249 6.21 -2.40 -10.32
N VAL A 250 5.35 -1.58 -10.93
CA VAL A 250 3.96 -1.43 -10.49
C VAL A 250 3.22 -2.77 -10.53
N LEU A 251 3.32 -3.51 -11.64
CA LEU A 251 2.68 -4.83 -11.75
C LEU A 251 3.27 -5.83 -10.76
N GLU A 252 4.59 -5.86 -10.57
CA GLU A 252 5.24 -6.70 -9.56
C GLU A 252 4.74 -6.38 -8.15
N ASP A 253 4.56 -5.10 -7.81
CA ASP A 253 4.06 -4.68 -6.51
C ASP A 253 2.61 -5.11 -6.31
N VAL A 254 1.75 -4.94 -7.33
CA VAL A 254 0.36 -5.42 -7.29
C VAL A 254 0.32 -6.93 -7.08
N LEU A 255 1.16 -7.70 -7.80
CA LEU A 255 1.25 -9.15 -7.64
C LEU A 255 1.72 -9.52 -6.23
N ARG A 256 2.78 -8.85 -5.74
CA ARG A 256 3.32 -9.09 -4.40
C ARG A 256 2.29 -8.82 -3.31
N LEU A 257 1.59 -7.69 -3.40
CA LEU A 257 0.53 -7.28 -2.46
C LEU A 257 -0.73 -8.15 -2.56
N SER A 258 -0.83 -8.94 -3.63
CA SER A 258 -1.88 -9.94 -3.82
C SER A 258 -1.44 -11.36 -3.50
N SER A 259 -0.22 -11.53 -2.95
CA SER A 259 0.40 -12.85 -2.73
C SER A 259 0.49 -13.71 -4.00
N LEU A 260 0.50 -13.07 -5.16
CA LEU A 260 0.64 -13.69 -6.47
C LEU A 260 2.10 -13.65 -6.92
N ARG A 261 2.51 -14.69 -7.65
CA ARG A 261 3.89 -14.84 -8.10
C ARG A 261 4.05 -14.75 -9.61
N ARG A 262 2.95 -14.73 -10.36
CA ARG A 262 3.01 -14.71 -11.81
C ARG A 262 1.85 -13.94 -12.42
N ALA A 263 2.13 -13.31 -13.55
CA ALA A 263 1.14 -12.75 -14.45
C ALA A 263 1.62 -12.95 -15.88
N LEU A 264 0.68 -13.18 -16.79
CA LEU A 264 0.92 -13.22 -18.22
C LEU A 264 0.40 -11.93 -18.85
N VAL A 265 1.30 -11.11 -19.39
CA VAL A 265 0.96 -9.95 -20.20
C VAL A 265 0.71 -10.41 -21.64
N THR A 266 -0.51 -10.23 -22.14
CA THR A 266 -0.94 -10.70 -23.47
C THR A 266 -0.86 -9.64 -24.54
N SER A 267 -0.75 -8.37 -24.14
CA SER A 267 -0.80 -7.22 -25.03
C SER A 267 -0.10 -6.03 -24.38
N THR A 268 0.59 -5.20 -25.17
CA THR A 268 1.37 -4.04 -24.71
C THR A 268 1.13 -2.84 -25.64
N SER A 269 1.86 -1.74 -25.45
CA SER A 269 1.78 -0.56 -26.33
C SER A 269 2.09 -0.94 -27.79
N ARG A 270 1.33 -0.37 -28.73
CA ARG A 270 1.35 -0.68 -30.17
C ARG A 270 1.69 0.55 -31.00
N THR A 271 2.41 0.35 -32.09
CA THR A 271 2.47 1.36 -33.16
C THR A 271 1.13 1.42 -33.92
N PRO A 272 0.87 2.47 -34.72
CA PRO A 272 -0.32 2.52 -35.58
C PRO A 272 -0.47 1.28 -36.49
N GLU A 273 0.64 0.76 -37.02
CA GLU A 273 0.64 -0.42 -37.89
C GLU A 273 0.27 -1.69 -37.13
N GLU A 274 0.77 -1.83 -35.90
CA GLU A 274 0.45 -2.95 -35.02
C GLU A 274 -1.01 -2.90 -34.58
N GLN A 275 -1.53 -1.70 -34.26
CA GLN A 275 -2.94 -1.50 -33.95
C GLN A 275 -3.82 -1.83 -35.17
N ALA A 276 -3.43 -1.45 -36.39
CA ALA A 276 -4.15 -1.83 -37.61
C ALA A 276 -4.20 -3.34 -37.82
N ARG A 277 -3.06 -4.04 -37.62
CA ARG A 277 -3.01 -5.51 -37.72
C ARG A 277 -3.88 -6.19 -36.67
N ALA A 278 -3.89 -5.69 -35.44
CA ALA A 278 -4.74 -6.21 -34.37
C ALA A 278 -6.23 -6.05 -34.72
N MET A 279 -6.63 -4.85 -35.15
CA MET A 279 -8.01 -4.60 -35.59
C MET A 279 -8.39 -5.48 -36.79
N TYR A 280 -7.52 -5.62 -37.80
CA TYR A 280 -7.76 -6.51 -38.95
C TYR A 280 -8.01 -7.94 -38.50
N ASN A 281 -7.13 -8.48 -37.64
CA ASN A 281 -7.26 -9.86 -37.17
C ASN A 281 -8.56 -10.07 -36.39
N ASN A 282 -8.92 -9.13 -35.51
CA ASN A 282 -10.18 -9.21 -34.74
C ASN A 282 -11.41 -9.09 -35.65
N LEU A 283 -11.36 -8.25 -36.70
CA LEU A 283 -12.43 -8.14 -37.68
C LEU A 283 -12.65 -9.44 -38.46
N GLU A 284 -11.58 -10.17 -38.77
CA GLU A 284 -11.66 -11.48 -39.43
C GLU A 284 -12.12 -12.60 -38.48
N SER A 285 -11.72 -12.56 -37.20
CA SER A 285 -12.02 -13.63 -36.24
C SER A 285 -13.35 -13.47 -35.51
N GLU A 286 -13.70 -12.25 -35.13
CA GLU A 286 -14.90 -11.95 -34.32
C GLU A 286 -16.02 -11.30 -35.14
N GLY A 287 -15.69 -10.83 -36.34
CA GLY A 287 -16.64 -10.20 -37.25
C GLY A 287 -16.82 -8.70 -37.02
N VAL A 288 -17.29 -8.04 -38.08
CA VAL A 288 -17.46 -6.58 -38.13
C VAL A 288 -18.42 -6.07 -37.07
N ALA A 289 -19.56 -6.74 -36.87
CA ALA A 289 -20.58 -6.31 -35.91
C ALA A 289 -20.02 -6.19 -34.48
N SER A 290 -19.29 -7.21 -34.02
CA SER A 290 -18.62 -7.22 -32.70
C SER A 290 -17.66 -6.03 -32.56
N GLN A 291 -16.81 -5.81 -33.57
CA GLN A 291 -15.83 -4.74 -33.54
C GLN A 291 -16.47 -3.35 -33.62
N ARG A 292 -17.61 -3.19 -34.31
CA ARG A 292 -18.35 -1.92 -34.31
C ARG A 292 -18.95 -1.60 -32.95
N ASP A 293 -19.36 -2.61 -32.20
CA ASP A 293 -19.83 -2.42 -30.83
C ASP A 293 -18.68 -2.02 -29.90
N LEU A 294 -17.53 -2.69 -30.00
CA LEU A 294 -16.33 -2.35 -29.24
C LEU A 294 -15.86 -0.91 -29.50
N TYR A 295 -15.80 -0.50 -30.78
CA TYR A 295 -15.32 0.82 -31.18
C TYR A 295 -16.43 1.88 -31.36
N ARG A 296 -17.64 1.62 -30.83
CA ARG A 296 -18.84 2.46 -31.05
C ARG A 296 -18.62 3.95 -30.75
N HIS A 297 -17.92 4.24 -29.65
CA HIS A 297 -17.70 5.60 -29.16
C HIS A 297 -16.30 6.17 -29.47
N GLY A 298 -15.46 5.42 -30.18
CA GLY A 298 -14.07 5.77 -30.45
C GLY A 298 -13.77 6.09 -31.91
N GLY A 299 -12.51 6.45 -32.17
CA GLY A 299 -11.98 6.67 -33.52
C GLY A 299 -11.85 5.38 -34.34
N GLY A 300 -11.87 4.21 -33.69
CA GLY A 300 -11.74 2.91 -34.36
C GLY A 300 -12.86 2.60 -35.35
N LYS A 301 -14.07 3.15 -35.18
CA LYS A 301 -15.16 2.97 -36.15
C LYS A 301 -14.78 3.44 -37.56
N TYR A 302 -14.02 4.54 -37.67
CA TYR A 302 -13.57 5.06 -38.96
C TYR A 302 -12.52 4.16 -39.62
N VAL A 303 -11.76 3.42 -38.81
CA VAL A 303 -10.79 2.42 -39.29
C VAL A 303 -11.54 1.17 -39.77
N ILE A 304 -12.63 0.79 -39.10
CA ILE A 304 -13.52 -0.29 -39.54
C ILE A 304 -14.18 0.06 -40.88
N ASP A 305 -14.63 1.30 -41.08
CA ASP A 305 -15.19 1.75 -42.37
C ASP A 305 -14.15 1.60 -43.50
N VAL A 306 -12.87 1.91 -43.21
CA VAL A 306 -11.77 1.71 -44.16
C VAL A 306 -11.53 0.23 -44.46
N TYR A 307 -11.57 -0.63 -43.44
CA TYR A 307 -11.47 -2.07 -43.63
C TYR A 307 -12.58 -2.60 -44.54
N GLU A 308 -13.84 -2.26 -44.29
CA GLU A 308 -14.98 -2.73 -45.08
C GLU A 308 -14.87 -2.30 -46.54
N ARG A 309 -14.54 -1.03 -46.78
CA ARG A 309 -14.32 -0.51 -48.15
C ARG A 309 -13.17 -1.21 -48.84
N SER A 310 -11.99 -1.28 -48.20
CA SER A 310 -10.81 -1.89 -48.80
C SER A 310 -11.00 -3.40 -49.05
N LYS A 311 -11.80 -4.08 -48.23
CA LYS A 311 -12.20 -5.48 -48.46
C LYS A 311 -13.15 -5.62 -49.64
N ALA A 312 -14.14 -4.72 -49.76
CA ALA A 312 -15.07 -4.69 -50.90
C ALA A 312 -14.36 -4.40 -52.22
N ASP A 313 -13.31 -3.57 -52.20
CA ASP A 313 -12.44 -3.28 -53.34
C ASP A 313 -11.50 -4.45 -53.72
N GLY A 314 -11.56 -5.57 -52.99
CA GLY A 314 -10.75 -6.76 -53.25
C GLY A 314 -9.25 -6.57 -52.94
N LYS A 315 -8.89 -5.59 -52.10
CA LYS A 315 -7.48 -5.35 -51.76
C LYS A 315 -6.88 -6.52 -50.97
N THR A 316 -5.56 -6.69 -51.11
CA THR A 316 -4.82 -7.68 -50.34
C THR A 316 -4.79 -7.32 -48.85
N ARG A 317 -4.59 -8.30 -47.96
CA ARG A 317 -4.44 -8.07 -46.51
C ARG A 317 -3.41 -6.98 -46.19
N ALA A 318 -2.27 -6.99 -46.88
CA ALA A 318 -1.22 -6.00 -46.67
C ALA A 318 -1.68 -4.58 -47.02
N ALA A 319 -2.41 -4.43 -48.14
CA ALA A 319 -2.96 -3.14 -48.55
C ALA A 319 -4.09 -2.66 -47.61
N ILE A 320 -4.97 -3.56 -47.17
CA ILE A 320 -6.02 -3.22 -46.19
C ILE A 320 -5.39 -2.72 -44.87
N VAL A 321 -4.40 -3.44 -44.34
CA VAL A 321 -3.69 -3.03 -43.11
C VAL A 321 -2.98 -1.69 -43.32
N ALA A 322 -2.41 -1.42 -44.50
CA ALA A 322 -1.80 -0.13 -44.80
C ALA A 322 -2.83 1.01 -44.81
N ASP A 323 -3.97 0.82 -45.47
CA ASP A 323 -5.07 1.81 -45.47
C ASP A 323 -5.59 2.07 -44.04
N MET A 324 -5.77 1.00 -43.24
CA MET A 324 -6.17 1.11 -41.84
C MET A 324 -5.13 1.87 -41.01
N THR A 325 -3.84 1.61 -41.24
CA THR A 325 -2.74 2.32 -40.56
C THR A 325 -2.78 3.81 -40.85
N GLU A 326 -2.95 4.19 -42.12
CA GLU A 326 -3.07 5.60 -42.52
C GLU A 326 -4.26 6.27 -41.81
N LYS A 327 -5.40 5.59 -41.77
CA LYS A 327 -6.58 6.09 -41.05
C LYS A 327 -6.35 6.24 -39.56
N ILE A 328 -5.61 5.33 -38.91
CA ILE A 328 -5.25 5.45 -37.49
C ILE A 328 -4.39 6.71 -37.26
N ARG A 329 -3.42 6.96 -38.13
CA ARG A 329 -2.57 8.16 -38.05
C ARG A 329 -3.40 9.44 -38.24
N GLU A 330 -4.32 9.45 -39.19
CA GLU A 330 -5.23 10.57 -39.47
C GLU A 330 -6.18 10.87 -38.29
N VAL A 331 -6.83 9.84 -37.74
CA VAL A 331 -7.78 10.00 -36.63
C VAL A 331 -7.07 10.40 -35.34
N GLY A 332 -5.83 9.95 -35.19
CA GLY A 332 -5.03 10.05 -33.96
C GLY A 332 -4.97 8.69 -33.27
N PRO A 333 -3.77 8.10 -33.09
CA PRO A 333 -3.64 6.75 -32.55
C PRO A 333 -4.33 6.54 -31.19
N THR A 334 -4.17 7.48 -30.26
CA THR A 334 -4.79 7.46 -28.93
C THR A 334 -6.32 7.61 -28.94
N ARG A 335 -6.88 8.18 -30.02
CA ARG A 335 -8.34 8.27 -30.22
C ARG A 335 -8.92 6.98 -30.79
N VAL A 336 -8.09 6.15 -31.41
CA VAL A 336 -8.46 4.81 -31.87
C VAL A 336 -8.33 3.81 -30.73
N SER A 337 -7.18 3.78 -30.05
CA SER A 337 -6.90 2.83 -28.98
C SER A 337 -5.85 3.39 -28.01
N ARG A 338 -6.05 3.16 -26.71
CA ARG A 338 -5.08 3.55 -25.68
C ARG A 338 -3.78 2.76 -25.75
N HIS A 339 -3.79 1.55 -26.32
CA HIS A 339 -2.53 0.84 -26.62
C HIS A 339 -1.64 1.62 -27.59
N ALA A 340 -2.20 2.49 -28.42
CA ALA A 340 -1.42 3.29 -29.35
C ALA A 340 -0.94 4.64 -28.75
N SER A 341 -0.94 4.76 -27.42
CA SER A 341 -0.32 5.88 -26.70
C SER A 341 1.20 5.79 -26.72
N ASP A 342 1.90 6.93 -26.58
CA ASP A 342 3.35 6.92 -26.42
C ASP A 342 3.71 6.20 -25.11
N PRO A 343 4.43 5.06 -25.15
CA PRO A 343 4.80 4.32 -23.95
C PRO A 343 5.70 5.11 -22.99
N LYS A 344 6.30 6.23 -23.44
CA LYS A 344 7.07 7.15 -22.58
C LYS A 344 6.19 8.08 -21.76
N GLU A 345 4.93 8.28 -22.14
CA GLU A 345 3.96 9.10 -21.41
C GLU A 345 2.93 8.23 -20.69
N LEU A 346 2.46 7.18 -21.35
CA LEU A 346 1.45 6.25 -20.83
C LEU A 346 1.75 4.83 -21.30
N ASN A 347 2.18 3.97 -20.38
CA ASN A 347 2.28 2.55 -20.69
C ASN A 347 0.92 1.89 -20.54
N VAL A 348 0.50 1.16 -21.58
CA VAL A 348 -0.76 0.44 -21.60
C VAL A 348 -0.48 -1.02 -21.92
N PHE A 349 -0.98 -1.92 -21.08
CA PHE A 349 -0.80 -3.36 -21.27
C PHE A 349 -1.93 -4.15 -20.62
N ASP A 350 -2.16 -5.35 -21.15
CA ASP A 350 -3.22 -6.24 -20.70
C ASP A 350 -2.62 -7.46 -20.04
N VAL A 351 -3.12 -7.78 -18.85
CA VAL A 351 -2.82 -9.02 -18.14
C VAL A 351 -3.96 -10.00 -18.37
N ALA A 352 -3.63 -11.25 -18.72
CA ALA A 352 -4.62 -12.31 -18.86
C ALA A 352 -5.26 -12.63 -17.51
N PRO A 353 -6.59 -12.47 -17.33
CA PRO A 353 -7.24 -12.83 -16.08
C PRO A 353 -7.00 -14.29 -15.72
N SER A 354 -6.96 -15.20 -16.69
CA SER A 354 -6.65 -16.62 -16.48
C SER A 354 -5.27 -16.90 -15.89
N SER A 355 -4.34 -15.94 -15.93
CA SER A 355 -3.02 -16.06 -15.29
C SER A 355 -3.01 -15.63 -13.82
N ILE A 356 -4.12 -15.07 -13.32
CA ILE A 356 -4.28 -14.53 -11.97
C ILE A 356 -5.15 -15.49 -11.16
N ALA A 357 -4.56 -16.13 -10.15
CA ALA A 357 -5.27 -17.12 -9.34
C ALA A 357 -6.30 -16.48 -8.37
N ASP A 358 -5.94 -15.34 -7.77
CA ASP A 358 -6.80 -14.59 -6.86
C ASP A 358 -7.23 -13.27 -7.52
N HIS A 359 -8.29 -13.37 -8.32
CA HIS A 359 -8.89 -12.25 -9.04
C HIS A 359 -9.34 -11.14 -8.10
N VAL A 360 -9.97 -11.49 -6.98
CA VAL A 360 -10.56 -10.52 -6.05
C VAL A 360 -9.47 -9.65 -5.44
N THR A 361 -8.40 -10.27 -4.94
CA THR A 361 -7.30 -9.53 -4.33
C THR A 361 -6.51 -8.75 -5.38
N PHE A 362 -6.20 -9.36 -6.53
CA PHE A 362 -5.49 -8.67 -7.62
C PHE A 362 -6.24 -7.42 -8.08
N GLU A 363 -7.54 -7.54 -8.36
CA GLU A 363 -8.36 -6.40 -8.77
C GLU A 363 -8.43 -5.34 -7.68
N LYS A 364 -8.61 -5.72 -6.41
CA LYS A 364 -8.63 -4.79 -5.28
C LYS A 364 -7.32 -4.01 -5.20
N ARG A 365 -6.17 -4.69 -5.33
CA ARG A 365 -4.83 -4.06 -5.26
C ARG A 365 -4.57 -3.18 -6.49
N ALA A 366 -4.89 -3.64 -7.69
CA ALA A 366 -4.74 -2.87 -8.92
C ALA A 366 -5.62 -1.60 -8.92
N LYS A 367 -6.91 -1.71 -8.53
CA LYS A 367 -7.83 -0.57 -8.41
C LYS A 367 -7.38 0.44 -7.35
N GLY A 368 -6.67 -0.02 -6.31
CA GLY A 368 -6.17 0.81 -5.21
C GLY A 368 -4.80 1.45 -5.44
N ASP A 369 -4.07 1.06 -6.49
CA ASP A 369 -2.73 1.57 -6.75
C ASP A 369 -2.78 2.90 -7.50
N ARG A 370 -2.35 3.99 -6.84
CA ARG A 370 -2.38 5.36 -7.39
C ARG A 370 -1.49 5.56 -8.63
N ARG A 371 -0.59 4.62 -8.91
CA ARG A 371 0.27 4.64 -10.11
C ARG A 371 -0.48 4.13 -11.35
N ILE A 372 -1.59 3.41 -11.16
CA ILE A 372 -2.47 2.95 -12.22
C ILE A 372 -3.57 4.00 -12.40
N SER A 373 -3.58 4.71 -13.54
CA SER A 373 -4.58 5.75 -13.81
C SER A 373 -5.92 5.18 -14.27
N LEU A 374 -5.90 4.02 -14.92
CA LEU A 374 -7.09 3.30 -15.33
C LEU A 374 -6.85 1.80 -15.22
N PHE A 375 -7.82 1.11 -14.64
CA PHE A 375 -7.86 -0.34 -14.58
C PHE A 375 -9.24 -0.84 -14.99
N LEU A 376 -9.32 -1.56 -16.11
CA LEU A 376 -10.55 -2.19 -16.58
C LEU A 376 -10.51 -3.70 -16.33
N THR A 377 -11.67 -4.27 -16.04
CA THR A 377 -11.81 -5.70 -15.73
C THR A 377 -12.94 -6.32 -16.54
N PRO A 378 -12.97 -7.65 -16.70
CA PRO A 378 -14.13 -8.34 -17.24
C PRO A 378 -15.41 -8.02 -16.46
N PRO A 379 -16.59 -7.95 -17.13
CA PRO A 379 -16.79 -8.13 -18.57
C PRO A 379 -16.59 -6.85 -19.41
N LEU A 380 -16.24 -5.71 -18.79
CA LEU A 380 -16.08 -4.44 -19.52
C LEU A 380 -14.90 -4.50 -20.50
N ASP A 381 -13.82 -5.16 -20.09
CA ASP A 381 -12.70 -5.53 -20.94
C ASP A 381 -12.44 -7.04 -20.79
N PRO A 382 -12.23 -7.82 -21.87
CA PRO A 382 -11.95 -9.25 -21.74
C PRO A 382 -10.65 -9.56 -20.98
N ALA A 383 -9.75 -8.59 -20.83
CA ALA A 383 -8.52 -8.69 -20.07
C ALA A 383 -8.51 -7.77 -18.84
N TYR A 384 -7.44 -7.87 -18.04
CA TYR A 384 -7.10 -6.85 -17.08
C TYR A 384 -6.28 -5.76 -17.78
N HIS A 385 -6.95 -4.70 -18.21
CA HIS A 385 -6.34 -3.56 -18.91
C HIS A 385 -5.77 -2.56 -17.91
N LEU A 386 -4.46 -2.29 -17.97
CA LEU A 386 -3.78 -1.33 -17.11
C LEU A 386 -3.27 -0.14 -17.93
N GLU A 387 -3.55 1.07 -17.45
CA GLU A 387 -2.91 2.30 -17.91
C GLU A 387 -2.07 2.91 -16.80
N ILE A 388 -0.77 3.10 -17.05
CA ILE A 388 0.20 3.60 -16.08
C ILE A 388 0.88 4.84 -16.65
N PRO A 389 0.57 6.05 -16.14
CA PRO A 389 1.28 7.26 -16.51
C PRO A 389 2.75 7.14 -16.13
N GLN A 390 3.63 7.50 -17.04
CA GLN A 390 5.07 7.41 -16.80
C GLN A 390 5.56 8.65 -16.06
N PRO A 391 6.47 8.49 -15.08
CA PRO A 391 7.06 9.62 -14.40
C PRO A 391 7.84 10.47 -15.41
N THR A 392 7.64 11.79 -15.37
CA THR A 392 8.44 12.73 -16.13
C THR A 392 9.91 12.60 -15.72
N ALA A 393 10.80 12.50 -16.71
CA ALA A 393 12.24 12.39 -16.49
C ALA A 393 12.83 13.63 -15.80
#